data_AF-A0A8K0Y515-F1
#
_entry.id   AF-A0A8K0Y515-F1
#
_cell.length_a   1.000
_cell.length_b   1.000
_cell.length_c   1.000
_cell.angle_alpha   90.00
_cell.angle_beta   90.00
_cell.angle_gamma   90.00
#
_symmetry.space_group_name_H-M   'P 1'
#
loop_
_entity.id
_entity.type
_entity.pdbx_description
1 polymer ?
#
loop_
_entity_poly.entity_id
_entity_poly.type
_entity_poly.pdbx_seq_one_letter_code
_entity_poly.pdbx_strand_id
1 'polypeptide(L)'
;MGLFGKTKQKDENVEKLRAIFDRFEYPHLEKLCVDVIKKSPKSPGGEHPERIQYLEFIWEQYKKGVMTFQQVEDFAVAQQIIPKNFFE
;
A
#
# COMPACT_ATOMS: atom_id res chain seq x y z
N MET A 1 20.32 17.41 18.49
CA MET A 1 19.27 16.48 18.95
C MET A 1 18.31 16.20 17.79
N GLY A 2 17.87 14.95 17.60
CA GLY A 2 16.65 14.67 16.83
C GLY A 2 16.77 13.98 15.46
N LEU A 3 17.54 12.88 15.33
CA LEU A 3 17.43 11.96 14.17
C LEU A 3 16.68 10.66 14.49
N PHE A 4 16.33 10.41 15.76
CA PHE A 4 15.74 9.15 16.22
C PHE A 4 14.21 9.02 15.99
N GLY A 5 13.52 10.08 15.57
CA GLY A 5 12.07 10.03 15.35
C GLY A 5 11.65 9.41 14.02
N LYS A 6 12.46 9.58 12.97
CA LYS A 6 12.08 9.17 11.60
C LYS A 6 12.13 7.66 11.39
N THR A 7 13.05 6.96 12.04
CA THR A 7 13.19 5.49 11.92
C THR A 7 12.00 4.79 12.58
N LYS A 8 11.68 5.18 13.83
CA LYS A 8 10.56 4.58 14.58
C LYS A 8 9.21 4.75 13.88
N GLN A 9 8.93 5.94 13.33
CA GLN A 9 7.69 6.21 12.60
C GLN A 9 7.60 5.43 11.29
N LYS A 10 8.73 5.24 10.59
CA LYS A 10 8.76 4.44 9.36
C LYS A 10 8.45 2.96 9.64
N ASP A 11 8.99 2.42 10.72
CA ASP A 11 8.74 1.03 11.11
C ASP A 11 7.27 0.81 11.49
N GLU A 12 6.68 1.73 12.25
CA GLU A 12 5.24 1.71 12.60
C GLU A 12 4.34 1.77 11.34
N ASN A 13 4.64 2.67 10.40
CA ASN A 13 3.89 2.76 9.15
C ASN A 13 3.98 1.48 8.32
N VAL A 14 5.12 0.78 8.33
CA VAL A 14 5.27 -0.51 7.63
C VAL A 14 4.37 -1.57 8.26
N GLU A 15 4.31 -1.65 9.59
CA GLU A 15 3.41 -2.58 10.29
C GLU A 15 1.93 -2.27 9.99
N LYS A 16 1.54 -0.99 10.02
CA LYS A 16 0.18 -0.57 9.68
C LYS A 16 -0.17 -0.91 8.22
N LEU A 17 0.73 -0.64 7.28
CA LEU A 17 0.52 -1.01 5.87
C LEU A 17 0.34 -2.51 5.68
N ARG A 18 1.10 -3.35 6.38
CA ARG A 18 0.91 -4.81 6.35
C ARG A 18 -0.50 -5.18 6.81
N ALA A 19 -0.96 -4.63 7.94
CA ALA A 19 -2.30 -4.87 8.44
C ALA A 19 -3.40 -4.44 7.47
N ILE A 20 -3.22 -3.33 6.74
CA ILE A 20 -4.13 -2.93 5.65
C ILE A 20 -4.10 -3.95 4.51
N PHE A 21 -2.91 -4.30 4.01
CA PHE A 21 -2.76 -5.18 2.85
C PHE A 21 -3.22 -6.62 3.10
N ASP A 22 -3.21 -7.08 4.34
CA ASP A 22 -3.80 -8.36 4.73
C ASP A 22 -5.32 -8.39 4.54
N ARG A 23 -5.98 -7.23 4.49
CA ARG A 23 -7.42 -7.09 4.19
C ARG A 23 -7.70 -6.91 2.70
N PHE A 24 -6.67 -6.74 1.87
CA PHE A 24 -6.86 -6.46 0.45
C PHE A 24 -7.08 -7.75 -0.34
N GLU A 25 -8.25 -7.82 -0.96
CA GLU A 25 -8.57 -8.70 -2.07
C GLU A 25 -7.82 -8.25 -3.34
N TYR A 26 -7.72 -9.15 -4.33
CA TYR A 26 -7.05 -8.85 -5.60
C TYR A 26 -7.55 -7.55 -6.29
N PRO A 27 -8.87 -7.29 -6.41
CA PRO A 27 -9.36 -6.07 -7.05
C PRO A 27 -8.94 -4.79 -6.32
N HIS A 28 -8.76 -4.86 -5.00
CA HIS A 28 -8.31 -3.71 -4.21
C HIS A 28 -6.87 -3.35 -4.51
N LEU A 29 -6.01 -4.36 -4.72
CA LEU A 29 -4.60 -4.15 -5.08
C LEU A 29 -4.46 -3.55 -6.48
N GLU A 30 -5.23 -4.06 -7.43
CA GLU A 30 -5.26 -3.51 -8.79
C GLU A 30 -5.76 -2.06 -8.79
N LYS A 31 -6.83 -1.79 -8.06
CA LYS A 31 -7.42 -0.45 -7.98
C LYS A 31 -6.50 0.53 -7.25
N LEU A 32 -5.78 0.11 -6.20
CA LEU A 32 -4.75 0.95 -5.55
C LEU A 32 -3.66 1.35 -6.55
N CYS A 33 -3.20 0.42 -7.37
CA CYS A 33 -2.21 0.68 -8.42
C CYS A 33 -2.69 1.73 -9.43
N VAL A 34 -3.94 1.64 -9.87
CA VAL A 34 -4.53 2.59 -10.84
C VAL A 34 -4.84 3.93 -10.20
N ASP A 35 -5.43 3.95 -8.99
CA ASP A 35 -5.99 5.15 -8.38
C ASP A 35 -4.94 5.95 -7.61
N VAL A 36 -4.00 5.30 -6.93
CA VAL A 36 -3.00 5.97 -6.09
C VAL A 36 -1.65 6.03 -6.79
N ILE A 37 -1.16 4.90 -7.30
CA ILE A 37 0.19 4.80 -7.88
C ILE A 37 0.23 5.33 -9.33
N LYS A 38 -0.91 5.32 -10.02
CA LYS A 38 -1.05 5.63 -11.45
C LYS A 38 -0.19 4.75 -12.36
N LYS A 39 0.16 3.55 -11.89
CA LYS A 39 0.98 2.55 -12.59
C LYS A 39 0.57 1.16 -12.14
N SER A 40 0.63 0.19 -13.04
CA SER A 40 0.38 -1.22 -12.73
C SER A 40 1.65 -2.06 -12.92
N PRO A 41 1.80 -3.16 -12.16
CA PRO A 41 2.84 -4.14 -12.43
C PRO A 41 2.66 -4.69 -13.85
N LYS A 42 3.78 -4.88 -14.56
CA LYS A 42 3.79 -5.54 -15.86
C LYS A 42 4.08 -7.02 -15.65
N SER A 43 3.23 -7.90 -16.15
CA SER A 43 3.55 -9.33 -16.23
C SER A 43 4.38 -9.60 -17.48
N PRO A 44 5.52 -10.31 -17.38
CA PRO A 44 6.22 -10.84 -18.54
C PRO A 44 5.30 -11.84 -19.27
N GLY A 45 4.91 -11.55 -20.50
CA GLY A 45 4.09 -12.46 -21.32
C GLY A 45 2.62 -12.06 -21.49
N GLY A 46 2.17 -10.96 -20.88
CA GLY A 46 0.80 -10.45 -21.06
C GLY A 46 -0.26 -11.14 -20.19
N GLU A 47 0.16 -11.96 -19.23
CA GLU A 47 -0.73 -12.55 -18.22
C GLU A 47 -1.15 -11.49 -17.18
N HIS A 48 -2.27 -11.73 -16.49
CA HIS A 48 -2.65 -10.88 -15.36
C HIS A 48 -1.65 -11.08 -14.21
N PRO A 49 -1.07 -10.01 -13.63
CA PRO A 49 -0.11 -10.17 -12.55
C PRO A 49 -0.77 -10.84 -11.35
N GLU A 50 -0.05 -11.74 -10.67
CA GLU A 50 -0.58 -12.39 -9.47
C GLU A 50 -0.67 -11.43 -8.28
N ARG A 51 -1.47 -11.78 -7.27
CA ARG A 51 -1.60 -11.02 -6.02
C ARG A 51 -0.24 -10.67 -5.39
N ILE A 52 0.70 -11.61 -5.38
CA ILE A 52 2.05 -11.42 -4.84
C ILE A 52 2.81 -10.35 -5.63
N GLN A 53 2.73 -10.39 -6.97
CA GLN A 53 3.38 -9.40 -7.84
C GLN A 53 2.82 -8.00 -7.63
N TYR A 54 1.50 -7.87 -7.40
CA TYR A 54 0.90 -6.59 -7.01
C TYR A 54 1.44 -6.09 -5.67
N LEU A 55 1.49 -6.95 -4.64
CA LEU A 55 2.02 -6.57 -3.33
C LEU A 55 3.48 -6.14 -3.40
N GLU A 56 4.33 -6.91 -4.08
CA GLU A 56 5.74 -6.56 -4.27
C GLU A 56 5.89 -5.22 -4.99
N PHE A 57 5.11 -5.01 -6.06
CA PHE A 57 5.10 -3.75 -6.78
C PHE A 57 4.69 -2.58 -5.89
N ILE A 58 3.58 -2.70 -5.15
CA ILE A 58 3.07 -1.68 -4.23
C ILE A 58 4.14 -1.35 -3.17
N TRP A 59 4.78 -2.35 -2.58
CA TRP A 59 5.87 -2.16 -1.61
C TRP A 59 7.05 -1.39 -2.20
N GLU A 60 7.44 -1.69 -3.43
CA GLU A 60 8.50 -0.98 -4.12
C GLU A 60 8.13 0.48 -4.40
N GLN A 61 6.88 0.78 -4.75
CA GLN A 61 6.42 2.16 -4.94
C GLN A 61 6.39 2.94 -3.62
N TYR A 62 6.01 2.30 -2.52
CA TYR A 62 6.11 2.88 -1.18
C TYR A 62 7.56 3.23 -0.80
N LYS A 63 8.49 2.29 -0.98
CA LYS A 63 9.93 2.51 -0.70
C LYS A 63 10.51 3.66 -1.53
N LYS A 64 10.03 3.83 -2.77
CA LYS A 64 10.41 4.92 -3.68
C LYS A 64 9.74 6.26 -3.33
N GLY A 65 8.82 6.29 -2.38
CA GLY A 65 8.08 7.49 -1.98
C GLY A 65 7.03 7.93 -3.00
N VAL A 66 6.62 7.05 -3.91
CA VAL A 66 5.57 7.32 -4.91
C VAL A 66 4.18 7.38 -4.27
N MET A 67 4.01 6.67 -3.15
CA MET A 67 2.82 6.74 -2.32
C MET A 67 3.21 6.83 -0.84
N THR A 68 2.35 7.45 -0.03
CA THR A 68 2.51 7.57 1.43
C THR A 68 1.56 6.62 2.16
N PHE A 69 1.81 6.41 3.46
CA PHE A 69 0.90 5.65 4.32
C PHE A 69 -0.52 6.25 4.29
N GLN A 70 -0.63 7.58 4.44
CA GLN A 70 -1.92 8.27 4.45
C GLN A 70 -2.72 8.00 3.17
N GLN A 71 -2.08 8.02 2.00
CA GLN A 71 -2.78 7.74 0.74
C GLN A 71 -3.33 6.32 0.67
N VAL A 72 -2.63 5.34 1.25
CA VAL A 72 -3.09 3.95 1.32
C VAL A 72 -4.23 3.80 2.33
N GLU A 73 -4.12 4.46 3.49
CA GLU A 73 -5.17 4.49 4.51
C GLU A 73 -6.45 5.14 3.98
N ASP A 74 -6.35 6.33 3.38
CA ASP A 74 -7.47 7.05 2.79
C ASP A 74 -8.17 6.21 1.71
N PHE A 75 -7.39 5.53 0.87
CA PHE A 75 -7.92 4.59 -0.11
C PHE A 75 -8.66 3.42 0.56
N ALA A 76 -8.07 2.81 1.59
CA ALA A 76 -8.66 1.67 2.28
C ALA A 76 -9.97 2.05 2.98
N VAL A 77 -10.05 3.25 3.59
CA VAL A 77 -11.27 3.80 4.18
C VAL A 77 -12.31 4.11 3.10
N ALA A 78 -11.91 4.75 1.99
CA ALA A 78 -12.81 5.10 0.89
C ALA A 78 -13.40 3.86 0.20
N GLN A 79 -12.65 2.77 0.10
CA GLN A 79 -13.13 1.48 -0.41
C GLN A 79 -13.85 0.64 0.66
N GLN A 80 -14.06 1.17 1.88
CA GLN A 80 -14.67 0.48 3.01
C GLN A 80 -13.97 -0.85 3.39
N ILE A 81 -12.67 -0.96 3.13
CA ILE A 81 -11.85 -2.13 3.46
C ILE A 81 -11.53 -2.14 4.96
N ILE A 82 -11.27 -0.95 5.52
CA ILE A 82 -11.07 -0.72 6.95
C ILE A 82 -11.98 0.43 7.42
N PRO A 83 -12.41 0.47 8.69
CA PRO A 83 -13.11 1.62 9.25
C PRO A 83 -12.15 2.80 9.47
N LYS A 84 -12.70 4.02 9.57
CA LYS A 84 -11.91 5.26 9.72
C LYS A 84 -11.04 5.29 10.98
N ASN A 85 -11.45 4.59 12.04
CA ASN A 85 -10.78 4.53 13.33
C ASN A 85 -9.91 3.27 13.50
N PHE A 86 -9.47 2.64 12.40
CA PHE A 86 -8.77 1.35 12.46
C PHE A 86 -7.40 1.43 13.18
N PHE A 87 -6.75 2.59 13.20
CA PHE A 87 -5.47 2.82 13.88
C PHE A 87 -5.52 3.92 14.96
N GLU A 88 -6.72 4.33 15.38
CA GLU A 88 -6.93 5.30 16.49
C GLU A 88 -6.70 4.66 17.87
#